data_AF-A0ABD2UQK8-F1
#
_entry.id   AF-A0ABD2UQK8-F1
#
_cell.length_a   1.000
_cell.length_b   1.000
_cell.length_c   1.000
_cell.angle_alpha   90.00
_cell.angle_beta   90.00
_cell.angle_gamma   90.00
#
_symmetry.space_group_name_H-M   'P 1'
#
loop_
_entity.id
_entity.type
_entity.pdbx_description
1 polymer ?
#
loop_
_entity_poly.entity_id
_entity_poly.type
_entity_poly.pdbx_seq_one_letter_code
_entity_poly.pdbx_strand_id
1 'polypeptide(L)'
;MEAALFSLPSSSSHSYPFSVKSHFNNPFIIPQSNSHLKPKPRTLTIRSAISRTKKEETIETVKQQLEDCYLLAGISYKGLTVKQFQDLRAQLPETTKLLVAKNTLVLKAIEGTKWEALKPCMKGMNAWLFVHSEEIPAALKPYRTFLREKKLEENDFTGGVFEGKFYGPDEFKVLENLPTRAEIYSQLLGSLKGPASAVVGTIQAPARNLVMVLKAYVKKLEEE
;
A
#
# COMPACT_ATOMS: atom_id res chain seq x y z
N MET A 1 -34.75 -108.06 -30.00
CA MET A 1 -34.09 -108.65 -28.82
C MET A 1 -32.71 -109.04 -29.30
N GLU A 2 -31.75 -108.13 -29.14
CA GLU A 2 -30.58 -108.28 -28.24
C GLU A 2 -29.60 -109.35 -28.78
N ALA A 3 -28.30 -109.13 -28.91
CA ALA A 3 -27.41 -108.12 -28.34
C ALA A 3 -26.07 -108.14 -29.09
N ALA A 4 -25.20 -107.24 -28.63
CA ALA A 4 -23.74 -107.32 -28.67
C ALA A 4 -23.04 -106.78 -29.92
N LEU A 5 -21.94 -106.03 -29.83
CA LEU A 5 -21.28 -105.21 -28.80
C LEU A 5 -19.96 -104.77 -29.47
N PHE A 6 -19.39 -103.66 -29.00
CA PHE A 6 -17.97 -103.33 -29.05
C PHE A 6 -17.30 -102.86 -30.36
N SER A 7 -16.89 -101.58 -30.27
CA SER A 7 -15.55 -101.03 -30.55
C SER A 7 -15.21 -100.50 -31.95
N LEU A 8 -14.98 -99.19 -31.99
CA LEU A 8 -14.19 -98.47 -32.99
C LEU A 8 -12.69 -98.61 -32.61
N PRO A 9 -11.79 -98.57 -33.60
CA PRO A 9 -10.95 -97.36 -33.67
C PRO A 9 -10.58 -96.90 -35.09
N SER A 10 -10.60 -95.58 -35.26
CA SER A 10 -9.53 -94.73 -35.82
C SER A 10 -8.66 -95.27 -36.98
N SER A 11 -8.76 -94.63 -38.15
CA SER A 11 -7.58 -94.31 -38.97
C SER A 11 -7.89 -93.23 -40.04
N SER A 12 -7.18 -92.11 -39.88
CA SER A 12 -6.90 -90.97 -40.77
C SER A 12 -7.49 -90.90 -42.19
N SER A 13 -8.24 -89.81 -42.45
CA SER A 13 -8.40 -89.23 -43.79
C SER A 13 -7.68 -87.87 -43.85
N HIS A 14 -6.58 -87.80 -44.60
CA HIS A 14 -5.87 -86.55 -44.90
C HIS A 14 -6.60 -85.85 -46.05
N SER A 15 -7.23 -84.70 -45.80
CA SER A 15 -7.80 -83.82 -46.82
C SER A 15 -7.11 -82.45 -46.75
N TYR A 16 -6.39 -82.08 -47.81
CA TYR A 16 -5.89 -80.72 -47.99
C TYR A 16 -7.06 -79.83 -48.43
N PRO A 17 -7.33 -78.69 -47.78
CA PRO A 17 -8.26 -77.73 -48.34
C PRO A 17 -7.52 -76.79 -49.30
N PHE A 18 -7.92 -76.91 -50.57
CA PHE A 18 -7.79 -75.91 -51.62
C PHE A 18 -8.30 -74.55 -51.10
N SER A 19 -7.40 -73.58 -50.89
CA SER A 19 -7.77 -72.20 -50.51
C SER A 19 -7.58 -71.27 -51.71
N VAL A 20 -8.73 -70.88 -52.28
CA VAL A 20 -8.88 -69.95 -53.39
C VAL A 20 -8.42 -68.56 -52.95
N LYS A 21 -7.37 -68.03 -53.61
CA LYS A 21 -6.97 -66.63 -53.50
C LYS A 21 -8.08 -65.75 -54.05
N SER A 22 -8.89 -65.15 -53.20
CA SER A 22 -9.79 -64.05 -53.58
C SER A 22 -9.03 -62.72 -53.50
N HIS A 23 -8.63 -62.20 -54.67
CA HIS A 23 -8.25 -60.81 -54.81
C HIS A 23 -9.51 -59.94 -54.79
N PHE A 24 -9.98 -59.56 -53.60
CA PHE A 24 -10.89 -58.44 -53.44
C PHE A 24 -10.09 -57.18 -53.16
N ASN A 25 -9.68 -56.47 -54.22
CA ASN A 25 -9.24 -55.09 -54.11
C ASN A 25 -10.50 -54.23 -53.87
N ASN A 26 -10.70 -53.83 -52.62
CA ASN A 26 -11.79 -52.94 -52.23
C ASN A 26 -11.40 -51.47 -52.54
N PRO A 27 -12.08 -50.77 -53.47
CA PRO A 27 -11.65 -49.45 -53.92
C PRO A 27 -12.07 -48.30 -52.97
N PHE A 28 -12.64 -48.62 -51.80
CA PHE A 28 -13.15 -47.62 -50.84
C PHE A 28 -12.24 -47.36 -49.62
N ILE A 29 -11.03 -47.92 -49.58
CA ILE A 29 -10.08 -47.63 -48.49
C ILE A 29 -9.27 -46.39 -48.86
N ILE A 30 -9.77 -45.22 -48.48
CA ILE A 30 -8.97 -44.00 -48.43
C ILE A 30 -7.94 -44.21 -47.29
N PRO A 31 -6.62 -44.11 -47.52
CA PRO A 31 -5.67 -44.12 -46.42
C PRO A 31 -5.91 -42.86 -45.59
N GLN A 32 -6.54 -43.01 -44.42
CA GLN A 32 -6.54 -41.93 -43.44
C GLN A 32 -5.09 -41.73 -43.00
N SER A 33 -4.44 -40.74 -43.61
CA SER A 33 -3.22 -40.14 -43.11
C SER A 33 -3.54 -39.56 -41.73
N ASN A 34 -3.39 -40.39 -40.70
CA ASN A 34 -3.38 -39.97 -39.30
C ASN A 34 -2.12 -39.15 -39.06
N SER A 35 -2.14 -37.91 -39.55
CA SER A 35 -1.29 -36.85 -39.03
C SER A 35 -1.79 -36.56 -37.62
N HIS A 36 -1.23 -37.25 -36.63
CA HIS A 36 -1.34 -36.88 -35.23
C HIS A 36 -0.70 -35.49 -35.09
N LEU A 37 -1.48 -34.44 -35.35
CA LEU A 37 -1.13 -33.08 -34.96
C LEU A 37 -1.07 -33.10 -33.43
N LYS A 38 0.15 -33.17 -32.88
CA LYS A 38 0.37 -33.00 -31.45
C LYS A 38 -0.33 -31.70 -31.04
N PRO A 39 -1.22 -31.70 -30.04
CA PRO A 39 -1.86 -30.47 -29.63
C PRO A 39 -0.76 -29.48 -29.23
N LYS A 40 -0.69 -28.35 -29.95
CA LYS A 40 0.29 -27.30 -29.67
C LYS A 40 0.15 -26.92 -28.20
N PRO A 41 1.23 -26.92 -27.39
CA PRO A 41 1.12 -26.58 -25.99
C PRO A 41 0.49 -25.20 -25.89
N ARG A 42 -0.64 -25.10 -25.17
CA ARG A 42 -1.29 -23.82 -24.91
C ARG A 42 -0.36 -23.02 -24.01
N THR A 43 0.49 -22.18 -24.58
CA THR A 43 1.29 -21.23 -23.80
C THR A 43 0.30 -20.33 -23.05
N LEU A 44 0.28 -20.43 -21.72
CA LEU A 44 -0.54 -19.58 -20.87
C LEU A 44 -0.05 -18.14 -21.03
N THR A 45 -0.66 -17.38 -21.94
CA THR A 45 -0.38 -15.97 -22.09
C THR A 45 -1.12 -15.23 -20.99
N ILE A 46 -0.40 -14.69 -20.00
CA ILE A 46 -0.98 -13.87 -18.95
C ILE A 46 -1.45 -12.55 -19.59
N ARG A 47 -2.74 -12.46 -19.94
CA ARG A 47 -3.32 -11.30 -20.65
C ARG A 47 -3.56 -10.08 -19.75
N SER A 48 -3.63 -10.27 -18.43
CA SER A 48 -4.01 -9.21 -17.46
C SER A 48 -2.85 -8.63 -16.66
N ALA A 49 -1.61 -9.09 -16.88
CA ALA A 49 -0.46 -8.56 -16.17
C ALA A 49 -0.03 -7.19 -16.73
N ILE A 50 0.29 -6.26 -15.82
CA ILE A 50 0.88 -4.97 -16.20
C ILE A 50 2.26 -5.23 -16.82
N SER A 51 2.47 -4.68 -18.02
CA SER A 51 3.75 -4.77 -18.76
C SER A 51 4.90 -4.12 -17.98
N ARG A 52 6.15 -4.43 -18.36
CA ARG A 52 7.33 -3.82 -17.72
C ARG A 52 7.38 -2.31 -17.99
N THR A 53 7.15 -1.90 -19.23
CA THR A 53 7.08 -0.50 -19.65
C THR A 53 6.09 0.32 -18.80
N LYS A 54 4.87 -0.19 -18.59
CA LYS A 54 3.87 0.52 -17.77
C LYS A 54 4.26 0.62 -16.29
N LYS A 55 5.01 -0.35 -15.77
CA LYS A 55 5.55 -0.28 -14.39
C LYS A 55 6.67 0.74 -14.28
N GLU A 56 7.51 0.86 -15.31
CA GLU A 56 8.56 1.88 -15.39
C GLU A 56 7.96 3.28 -15.43
N GLU A 57 6.98 3.52 -16.30
CA GLU A 57 6.20 4.78 -16.33
C GLU A 57 5.56 5.12 -14.98
N THR A 58 5.03 4.10 -14.29
CA THR A 58 4.45 4.29 -12.94
C THR A 58 5.54 4.68 -11.92
N ILE A 59 6.72 4.08 -12.00
CA ILE A 59 7.85 4.42 -11.13
C ILE A 59 8.30 5.86 -11.40
N GLU A 60 8.41 6.27 -12.67
CA GLU A 60 8.77 7.64 -13.04
C GLU A 60 7.75 8.66 -12.53
N THR A 61 6.45 8.38 -12.67
CA THR A 61 5.39 9.24 -12.14
C THR A 61 5.49 9.38 -10.62
N VAL A 62 5.78 8.29 -9.90
CA VAL A 62 5.96 8.32 -8.44
C VAL A 62 7.24 9.09 -8.07
N LYS A 63 8.33 8.96 -8.85
CA LYS A 63 9.56 9.75 -8.64
C LYS A 63 9.34 11.24 -8.80
N GLN A 64 8.60 11.67 -9.83
CA GLN A 64 8.23 13.07 -10.01
C GLN A 64 7.40 13.58 -8.82
N GLN A 65 6.43 12.80 -8.36
CA GLN A 65 5.64 13.16 -7.18
C GLN A 65 6.47 13.22 -5.90
N LEU A 66 7.50 12.39 -5.80
CA LEU A 66 8.44 12.40 -4.68
C LEU A 66 9.31 13.66 -4.71
N GLU A 67 9.87 14.05 -5.86
CA GLU A 67 10.72 15.25 -5.99
C GLU A 67 10.03 16.53 -5.50
N ASP A 68 8.73 16.68 -5.81
CA ASP A 68 7.92 17.83 -5.40
C ASP A 68 7.34 17.72 -3.99
N CYS A 69 7.56 16.62 -3.26
CA CYS A 69 6.95 16.40 -1.95
C CYS A 69 7.88 16.75 -0.78
N TYR A 70 7.29 17.38 0.25
CA TYR A 70 7.98 17.70 1.50
C TYR A 70 7.76 16.62 2.55
N LEU A 71 6.59 15.98 2.52
CA LEU A 71 6.21 14.91 3.43
C LEU A 71 5.60 13.73 2.67
N LEU A 72 6.03 12.54 3.10
CA LEU A 72 5.50 11.26 2.67
C LEU A 72 4.93 10.51 3.87
N ALA A 73 3.65 10.15 3.84
CA ALA A 73 3.04 9.33 4.89
C ALA A 73 2.62 7.95 4.36
N GLY A 74 2.94 6.91 5.11
CA GLY A 74 2.51 5.54 4.86
C GLY A 74 1.27 5.19 5.69
N ILE A 75 0.20 4.77 5.01
CA ILE A 75 -1.10 4.52 5.61
C ILE A 75 -1.52 3.08 5.29
N SER A 76 -1.82 2.28 6.31
CA SER A 76 -2.53 1.02 6.09
C SER A 76 -3.98 1.30 5.66
N TYR A 77 -4.59 0.44 4.86
CA TYR A 77 -5.98 0.64 4.43
C TYR A 77 -6.83 -0.62 4.51
N LYS A 78 -6.39 -1.60 5.32
CA LYS A 78 -7.11 -2.83 5.56
C LYS A 78 -8.47 -2.53 6.20
N GLY A 79 -9.55 -3.04 5.62
CA GLY A 79 -10.92 -2.88 6.15
C GLY A 79 -11.62 -1.56 5.82
N LEU A 80 -11.05 -0.70 4.97
CA LEU A 80 -11.73 0.51 4.50
C LEU A 80 -12.73 0.21 3.38
N THR A 81 -13.94 0.76 3.47
CA THR A 81 -14.92 0.68 2.38
C THR A 81 -14.65 1.76 1.31
N VAL A 82 -15.13 1.53 0.09
CA VAL A 82 -14.91 2.49 -1.03
C VAL A 82 -15.49 3.87 -0.71
N LYS A 83 -16.66 3.93 -0.07
CA LYS A 83 -17.28 5.19 0.37
C LYS A 83 -16.35 5.95 1.33
N GLN A 84 -15.77 5.24 2.28
CA GLN A 84 -14.83 5.82 3.24
C GLN A 84 -13.56 6.35 2.58
N PHE A 85 -13.08 5.70 1.52
CA PHE A 85 -11.93 6.16 0.75
C PHE A 85 -12.27 7.36 -0.14
N GLN A 86 -13.53 7.50 -0.57
CA GLN A 86 -14.02 8.66 -1.29
C GLN A 86 -14.15 9.87 -0.36
N ASP A 87 -14.73 9.69 0.83
CA ASP A 87 -14.73 10.70 1.89
C ASP A 87 -13.29 11.11 2.22
N LEU A 88 -12.41 10.09 2.36
CA LEU A 88 -10.96 10.08 2.20
C LEU A 88 -10.41 11.27 1.40
N ARG A 89 -10.61 11.13 0.11
CA ARG A 89 -10.12 12.06 -0.91
C ARG A 89 -10.81 13.41 -0.88
N ALA A 90 -12.03 13.49 -0.35
CA ALA A 90 -12.78 14.73 -0.29
C ALA A 90 -12.33 15.67 0.84
N GLN A 91 -11.90 15.14 2.00
CA GLN A 91 -11.36 16.01 3.07
C GLN A 91 -9.86 16.29 2.92
N LEU A 92 -9.15 15.52 2.09
CA LEU A 92 -7.77 15.84 1.77
C LEU A 92 -7.75 17.12 0.89
N PRO A 93 -6.86 18.08 1.18
CA PRO A 93 -6.74 19.27 0.35
C PRO A 93 -6.21 18.91 -1.04
N GLU A 94 -6.56 19.69 -2.06
CA GLU A 94 -6.14 19.46 -3.46
C GLU A 94 -4.61 19.43 -3.63
N THR A 95 -3.89 20.01 -2.69
CA THR A 95 -2.42 20.02 -2.61
C THR A 95 -1.81 18.69 -2.18
N THR A 96 -2.63 17.72 -1.77
CA THR A 96 -2.20 16.40 -1.32
C THR A 96 -2.65 15.33 -2.31
N LYS A 97 -1.74 14.44 -2.70
CA LYS A 97 -2.03 13.30 -3.57
C LYS A 97 -2.01 12.00 -2.78
N LEU A 98 -3.09 11.24 -2.86
CA LEU A 98 -3.20 9.91 -2.27
C LEU A 98 -3.06 8.85 -3.37
N LEU A 99 -1.96 8.09 -3.34
CA LEU A 99 -1.65 7.08 -4.34
C LEU A 99 -1.43 5.72 -3.67
N VAL A 100 -2.14 4.71 -4.16
CA VAL A 100 -1.95 3.31 -3.75
C VAL A 100 -1.00 2.65 -4.73
N ALA A 101 0.21 2.31 -4.28
CA ALA A 101 1.23 1.69 -5.10
C ALA A 101 1.78 0.42 -4.47
N LYS A 102 2.20 -0.53 -5.31
CA LYS A 102 2.87 -1.75 -4.86
C LYS A 102 4.20 -1.39 -4.18
N ASN A 103 4.46 -2.01 -3.03
CA ASN A 103 5.64 -1.75 -2.20
C ASN A 103 6.96 -1.86 -2.98
N THR A 104 7.09 -2.85 -3.87
CA THR A 104 8.29 -3.01 -4.72
C THR A 104 8.49 -1.85 -5.70
N LEU A 105 7.43 -1.21 -6.19
CA LEU A 105 7.55 -0.05 -7.09
C LEU A 105 8.04 1.17 -6.32
N VAL A 106 7.50 1.36 -5.11
CA VAL A 106 7.86 2.48 -4.23
C VAL A 106 9.29 2.32 -3.71
N LEU A 107 9.71 1.09 -3.39
CA LEU A 107 11.09 0.79 -3.01
C LEU A 107 12.07 1.21 -4.12
N LYS A 108 11.77 0.89 -5.38
CA LYS A 108 12.57 1.34 -6.54
C LYS A 108 12.50 2.83 -6.83
N ALA A 109 11.39 3.48 -6.46
CA ALA A 109 11.24 4.92 -6.61
C ALA A 109 12.06 5.69 -5.56
N ILE A 110 12.19 5.10 -4.36
CA ILE A 110 12.86 5.71 -3.21
C ILE A 110 14.36 5.41 -3.15
N GLU A 111 14.83 4.31 -3.75
CA GLU A 111 16.26 4.02 -3.93
C GLU A 111 16.98 5.21 -4.61
N GLY A 112 17.92 5.82 -3.89
CA GLY A 112 18.66 7.01 -4.35
C GLY A 112 18.06 8.36 -3.93
N THR A 113 17.02 8.39 -3.10
CA THR A 113 16.40 9.62 -2.60
C THR A 113 16.53 9.76 -1.08
N LYS A 114 16.20 10.94 -0.53
CA LYS A 114 16.23 11.21 0.91
C LYS A 114 15.21 10.39 1.72
N TRP A 115 14.30 9.67 1.06
CA TRP A 115 13.21 8.91 1.70
C TRP A 115 13.55 7.44 1.98
N GLU A 116 14.80 7.01 1.80
CA GLU A 116 15.21 5.61 2.04
C GLU A 116 14.92 5.09 3.46
N ALA A 117 14.80 6.01 4.43
CA ALA A 117 14.43 5.70 5.81
C ALA A 117 13.05 5.02 5.94
N LEU A 118 12.23 5.02 4.89
CA LEU A 118 10.89 4.41 4.87
C LEU A 118 10.88 2.92 4.54
N LYS A 119 12.00 2.33 4.10
CA LYS A 119 12.13 0.90 3.77
C LYS A 119 11.48 -0.06 4.79
N PRO A 120 11.63 0.09 6.13
CA PRO A 120 11.02 -0.84 7.09
C PRO A 120 9.48 -0.77 7.13
N CYS A 121 8.90 0.38 6.78
CA CYS A 121 7.46 0.62 6.80
C CYS A 121 6.76 0.13 5.53
N MET A 122 7.50 -0.33 4.53
CA MET A 122 6.93 -0.88 3.30
C MET A 122 6.43 -2.33 3.44
N LYS A 123 6.10 -2.79 4.65
CA LYS A 123 5.54 -4.12 4.91
C LYS A 123 4.03 -4.00 5.06
N GLY A 124 3.28 -4.87 4.37
CA GLY A 124 1.82 -4.89 4.42
C GLY A 124 1.15 -4.08 3.31
N MET A 125 -0.13 -3.75 3.51
CA MET A 125 -0.94 -2.97 2.59
C MET A 125 -0.70 -1.48 2.85
N ASN A 126 -0.05 -0.77 1.93
CA ASN A 126 0.26 0.64 2.12
C ASN A 126 -0.34 1.51 1.02
N ALA A 127 -1.00 2.58 1.45
CA ALA A 127 -1.32 3.76 0.64
C ALA A 127 -0.31 4.86 1.01
N TRP A 128 0.12 5.62 0.00
CA TRP A 128 1.09 6.69 0.16
C TRP A 128 0.39 8.03 -0.01
N LEU A 129 0.60 8.90 0.98
CA LEU A 129 0.15 10.27 0.95
C LEU A 129 1.35 11.18 0.65
N PHE A 130 1.30 11.86 -0.48
CA PHE A 130 2.29 12.85 -0.91
C PHE A 130 1.75 14.23 -0.63
N VAL A 131 2.44 15.00 0.20
CA VAL A 131 2.09 16.38 0.50
C VAL A 131 3.03 17.30 -0.28
N HIS A 132 2.48 17.99 -1.28
CA HIS A 132 3.24 18.90 -2.16
C HIS A 132 3.30 20.35 -1.63
N SER A 133 2.52 20.66 -0.58
CA SER A 133 2.52 21.99 0.03
C SER A 133 3.28 21.98 1.36
N GLU A 134 3.86 23.13 1.72
CA GLU A 134 4.52 23.36 3.01
C GLU A 134 3.55 23.19 4.21
N GLU A 135 2.24 23.19 3.96
CA GLU A 135 1.20 23.00 4.97
C GLU A 135 0.98 21.53 5.32
N ILE A 136 2.03 20.92 5.86
CA ILE A 136 2.04 19.56 6.40
C ILE A 136 0.89 19.30 7.39
N PRO A 137 0.60 20.15 8.39
CA PRO A 137 -0.45 19.85 9.37
C PRO A 137 -1.86 19.84 8.75
N ALA A 138 -2.06 20.53 7.62
CA ALA A 138 -3.35 20.58 6.95
C ALA A 138 -3.72 19.25 6.27
N ALA A 139 -2.74 18.43 5.87
CA ALA A 139 -2.98 17.09 5.35
C ALA A 139 -3.12 16.04 6.48
N LEU A 140 -2.41 16.22 7.59
CA LEU A 140 -2.39 15.26 8.70
C LEU A 140 -3.61 15.39 9.63
N LYS A 141 -4.13 16.61 9.85
CA LYS A 141 -5.32 16.85 10.70
C LYS A 141 -6.58 16.15 10.19
N PRO A 142 -6.98 16.27 8.90
CA PRO A 142 -8.11 15.54 8.33
C PRO A 142 -7.92 14.03 8.40
N TYR A 143 -6.69 13.55 8.20
CA TYR A 143 -6.39 12.12 8.30
C TYR A 143 -6.65 11.58 9.72
N ARG A 144 -6.21 12.30 10.76
CA ARG A 144 -6.47 11.89 12.16
C ARG A 144 -7.94 12.06 12.57
N THR A 145 -8.65 13.08 12.09
CA THR A 145 -10.11 13.17 12.34
C THR A 145 -10.81 11.97 11.71
N PHE A 146 -10.41 11.57 10.51
CA PHE A 146 -10.91 10.33 9.91
C PHE A 146 -10.61 9.08 10.73
N LEU A 147 -9.39 8.95 11.27
CA LEU A 147 -9.02 7.84 12.15
C LEU A 147 -9.87 7.81 13.43
N ARG A 148 -10.06 8.97 14.06
CA ARG A 148 -10.85 9.10 15.30
C ARG A 148 -12.34 8.86 15.09
N GLU A 149 -12.92 9.40 14.02
CA GLU A 149 -14.34 9.28 13.71
C GLU A 149 -14.75 7.84 13.43
N LYS A 150 -13.88 7.05 12.79
CA LYS A 150 -14.21 5.68 12.39
C LYS A 150 -13.88 4.62 13.42
N LYS A 151 -13.22 4.95 14.54
CA LYS A 151 -12.79 3.99 15.59
C LYS A 151 -12.26 2.68 15.00
N LEU A 152 -11.52 2.77 13.89
CA LEU A 152 -10.82 1.61 13.34
C LEU A 152 -9.53 1.49 14.13
N GLU A 153 -9.55 0.69 15.19
CA GLU A 153 -8.36 0.37 15.98
C GLU A 153 -7.25 -0.31 15.16
N GLU A 154 -7.54 -0.75 13.93
CA GLU A 154 -6.57 -1.39 13.03
C GLU A 154 -6.10 -0.51 11.87
N ASN A 155 -6.19 0.83 11.95
CA ASN A 155 -5.47 1.64 10.98
C ASN A 155 -4.06 1.93 11.49
N ASP A 156 -3.22 0.89 11.47
CA ASP A 156 -1.80 0.99 11.77
C ASP A 156 -1.18 2.02 10.82
N PHE A 157 -0.96 3.22 11.36
CA PHE A 157 -0.18 4.23 10.68
C PHE A 157 1.25 3.71 10.58
N THR A 158 1.68 3.34 9.37
CA THR A 158 2.95 2.65 9.17
C THR A 158 4.15 3.57 9.42
N GLY A 159 3.96 4.89 9.40
CA GLY A 159 4.97 5.91 9.67
C GLY A 159 5.01 7.00 8.61
N GLY A 160 5.61 8.14 8.94
CA GLY A 160 5.82 9.26 8.02
C GLY A 160 7.29 9.56 7.85
N VAL A 161 7.69 10.10 6.71
CA VAL A 161 9.02 10.70 6.52
C VAL A 161 8.83 12.17 6.23
N PHE A 162 9.49 12.99 7.03
CA PHE A 162 9.55 14.43 6.87
C PHE A 162 11.02 14.87 6.87
N GLU A 163 11.43 15.64 5.85
CA GLU A 163 12.81 16.12 5.68
C GLU A 163 13.89 15.01 5.77
N GLY A 164 13.55 13.78 5.35
CA GLY A 164 14.46 12.63 5.40
C GLY A 164 14.61 11.98 6.78
N LYS A 165 13.87 12.46 7.80
CA LYS A 165 13.75 11.78 9.10
C LYS A 165 12.49 10.91 9.09
N PHE A 166 12.65 9.69 9.61
CA PHE A 166 11.55 8.77 9.81
C PHE A 166 10.85 9.08 11.13
N TYR A 167 9.52 9.15 11.09
CA TYR A 167 8.64 9.39 12.22
C TYR A 167 7.71 8.19 12.41
N GLY A 168 7.78 7.59 13.59
CA GLY A 168 6.89 6.50 13.99
C GLY A 168 5.47 6.96 14.34
N PRO A 169 4.57 6.04 14.76
CA PRO A 169 3.19 6.37 15.10
C PRO A 169 3.05 7.32 16.30
N ASP A 170 3.96 7.28 17.27
CA ASP A 170 3.93 8.18 18.42
C ASP A 170 4.51 9.56 18.12
N GLU A 171 5.56 9.62 17.30
CA GLU A 171 6.17 10.88 16.87
C GLU A 171 5.32 11.61 15.82
N PHE A 172 4.44 10.87 15.14
CA PHE A 172 3.46 11.45 14.23
C PHE A 172 2.52 12.43 14.93
N LYS A 173 2.20 12.21 16.22
CA LYS A 173 1.43 13.17 17.04
C LYS A 173 2.10 14.54 17.15
N VAL A 174 3.44 14.59 17.05
CA VAL A 174 4.20 15.84 17.06
C VAL A 174 4.05 16.59 15.75
N LEU A 175 4.07 15.87 14.62
CA LEU A 175 3.83 16.44 13.28
C LEU A 175 2.39 16.99 13.15
N GLU A 176 1.44 16.36 13.82
CA GLU A 176 0.04 16.80 13.85
C GLU A 176 -0.19 18.09 14.64
N ASN A 177 0.52 18.25 15.76
CA ASN A 177 0.43 19.43 16.62
C ASN A 177 1.18 20.64 16.05
N LEU A 178 1.73 20.52 14.84
CA LEU A 178 2.43 21.63 14.21
C LEU A 178 1.44 22.80 13.99
N PRO A 179 1.77 24.00 14.52
CA PRO A 179 0.93 25.18 14.36
C PRO A 179 0.85 25.63 12.90
N THR A 180 -0.11 26.49 12.58
CA THR A 180 -0.22 27.10 11.23
C THR A 180 0.99 27.98 10.94
N ARG A 181 1.26 28.32 9.66
CA ARG A 181 2.39 29.19 9.29
C ARG A 181 2.37 30.52 10.04
N ALA A 182 1.20 31.14 10.15
CA ALA A 182 1.01 32.40 10.87
C ALA A 182 1.32 32.24 12.37
N GLU A 183 0.93 31.12 12.98
CA GLU A 183 1.26 30.80 14.37
C GLU A 183 2.75 30.50 14.57
N ILE A 184 3.41 29.82 13.62
CA ILE A 184 4.85 29.60 13.65
C ILE A 184 5.59 30.93 13.59
N TYR A 185 5.18 31.83 12.69
CA TYR A 185 5.77 33.17 12.61
C TYR A 185 5.51 33.99 13.88
N SER A 186 4.31 33.92 14.45
CA SER A 186 4.00 34.65 15.69
C SER A 186 4.80 34.11 16.89
N GLN A 187 5.00 32.79 16.98
CA GLN A 187 5.81 32.16 18.02
C GLN A 187 7.30 32.50 17.84
N LEU A 188 7.80 32.53 16.61
CA LEU A 188 9.16 32.95 16.30
C LEU A 188 9.39 34.41 16.69
N LEU A 189 8.48 35.30 16.29
CA LEU A 189 8.52 36.72 16.65
C LEU A 189 8.37 36.93 18.17
N GLY A 190 7.52 36.14 18.83
CA GLY A 190 7.36 36.14 20.28
C GLY A 190 8.64 35.72 21.00
N SER A 191 9.31 34.68 20.49
CA SER A 191 10.60 34.20 21.02
C SER A 191 11.70 35.24 20.83
N LEU A 192 11.71 35.94 19.69
CA LEU A 192 12.65 37.03 19.43
C LEU A 192 12.39 38.25 20.32
N LYS A 193 11.12 38.55 20.62
CA LYS A 193 10.70 39.64 21.52
C LYS A 193 10.90 39.28 23.00
N GLY A 194 10.93 38.00 23.35
CA GLY A 194 11.03 37.49 24.72
C GLY A 194 12.15 38.14 25.54
N PRO A 195 13.42 38.16 25.06
CA PRO A 195 14.53 38.80 25.76
C PRO A 195 14.31 40.30 26.00
N ALA A 196 13.79 41.03 25.01
CA ALA A 196 13.51 42.46 25.15
C ALA A 196 12.43 42.73 26.21
N SER A 197 11.37 41.92 26.22
CA SER A 197 10.33 41.99 27.25
C SER A 197 10.84 41.57 28.64
N ALA A 198 11.76 40.61 28.72
CA ALA A 198 12.38 40.20 29.98
C ALA A 198 13.21 41.33 30.60
N VAL A 199 14.00 42.06 29.80
CA VAL A 199 14.79 43.21 30.28
C VAL A 199 13.87 44.29 30.86
N VAL A 200 12.83 44.69 30.13
CA VAL A 200 11.84 45.66 30.63
C VAL A 200 11.18 45.17 31.92
N GLY A 201 10.84 43.88 31.98
CA GLY A 201 10.28 43.24 33.18
C GLY A 201 11.22 43.32 34.39
N THR A 202 12.52 43.07 34.21
CA THR A 202 13.50 43.14 35.30
C THR A 202 13.69 44.55 35.85
N ILE A 203 13.64 45.57 34.99
CA ILE A 203 13.74 46.98 35.42
C ILE A 203 12.49 47.40 36.21
N GLN A 204 11.31 46.92 35.82
CA GLN A 204 10.05 47.26 36.48
C GLN A 204 9.77 46.41 37.73
N ALA A 205 10.44 45.26 37.89
CA ALA A 205 10.18 44.31 38.96
C ALA A 205 10.32 44.89 40.38
N PRO A 206 11.36 45.67 40.75
CA PRO A 206 11.51 46.20 42.10
C PRO A 206 10.34 47.10 42.51
N ALA A 207 9.92 48.02 41.64
CA ALA A 207 8.80 48.91 41.91
C ALA A 207 7.48 48.14 42.05
N ARG A 208 7.26 47.13 41.19
CA ARG A 208 6.07 46.29 41.24
C ARG A 208 6.01 45.43 42.52
N ASN A 209 7.14 44.89 42.96
CA ASN A 209 7.24 44.10 44.18
C ASN A 209 6.89 44.93 45.43
N LEU A 210 7.37 46.18 45.52
CA LEU A 210 7.01 47.08 46.61
C LEU A 210 5.50 47.35 46.67
N VAL A 211 4.88 47.65 45.52
CA VAL A 211 3.43 47.86 45.44
C VAL A 211 2.66 46.58 45.80
N MET A 212 3.14 45.40 45.40
CA MET A 212 2.51 44.13 45.77
C MET A 212 2.57 43.85 47.27
N VAL A 213 3.70 44.13 47.93
CA VAL A 213 3.83 43.95 49.39
C VAL A 213 2.89 44.91 50.13
N LEU A 214 2.83 46.18 49.72
CA LEU A 214 1.91 47.16 50.32
C LEU A 214 0.45 46.74 50.15
N LYS A 215 0.05 46.30 48.95
CA LYS A 215 -1.30 45.78 48.71
C LYS A 215 -1.62 44.54 49.55
N ALA A 216 -0.66 43.63 49.70
CA ALA A 216 -0.85 42.44 50.53
C ALA A 216 -1.03 42.81 52.02
N TYR A 217 -0.33 43.84 52.49
CA TYR A 217 -0.50 44.36 53.85
C TYR A 217 -1.87 45.01 54.06
N VAL A 218 -2.30 45.89 53.15
CA VAL A 218 -3.65 46.50 53.19
C VAL A 218 -4.73 45.43 53.22
N LYS A 219 -4.63 44.40 52.37
CA LYS A 219 -5.61 43.31 52.32
C LYS A 219 -5.69 42.53 53.63
N LYS A 220 -4.56 42.30 54.31
CA LYS A 220 -4.56 41.65 55.64
C LYS A 220 -5.33 42.48 56.68
N LEU A 221 -5.18 43.79 56.65
CA LEU A 221 -5.89 44.70 57.55
C LEU A 221 -7.39 44.84 57.25
N GLU A 222 -7.85 44.43 56.07
CA GLU A 222 -9.27 44.39 55.71
C GLU A 222 -9.93 43.04 56.06
N GLU A 223 -9.13 41.97 56.21
CA GLU A 223 -9.57 40.63 56.61
C GLU A 223 -9.53 40.42 58.14
N GLU A 224 -8.72 41.20 58.85
CA GLU A 224 -8.71 41.35 60.33
C GLU A 224 -9.73 42.40 60.79
#